data_AF-A0A939V083-F1
#
_entry.id   AF-A0A939V083-F1
#
_cell.length_a   1.000
_cell.length_b   1.000
_cell.length_c   1.000
_cell.angle_alpha   90.00
_cell.angle_beta   90.00
_cell.angle_gamma   90.00
#
_symmetry.space_group_name_H-M   'P 1'
#
loop_
_entity.id
_entity.type
_entity.pdbx_description
1 polymer ?
#
loop_
_entity_poly.entity_id
_entity_poly.type
_entity_poly.pdbx_seq_one_letter_code
_entity_poly.pdbx_strand_id
1 'polypeptide(L)'
;MVLDLEDDAAHVILRGTWRMPTDDEWVELKSNCTFEWSSENGVAGMRVTSKINGNSIFFPAAGGIDGTTPGYSQGYYNGDMALYWSSSTDVSDEPNRARSMTMSVSMTRPNVSMRNRGFPIRPVTK
;
A
#
# COMPACT_ATOMS: atom_id res chain seq x y z
N MET A 1 -11.21 -9.91 -8.69
CA MET A 1 -12.35 -9.49 -7.84
C MET A 1 -11.83 -8.47 -6.84
N VAL A 2 -12.67 -7.56 -6.39
CA VAL A 2 -12.35 -6.55 -5.37
C VAL A 2 -13.27 -6.75 -4.18
N LEU A 3 -12.88 -6.25 -3.00
CA LEU A 3 -13.72 -6.28 -1.81
C LEU A 3 -15.06 -5.58 -2.05
N ASP A 4 -16.11 -6.13 -1.45
CA ASP A 4 -17.38 -5.43 -1.31
C ASP A 4 -17.20 -4.21 -0.40
N LEU A 5 -18.01 -3.17 -0.60
CA LEU A 5 -17.84 -1.89 0.11
C LEU A 5 -18.01 -2.02 1.63
N GLU A 6 -18.75 -3.03 2.10
CA GLU A 6 -18.91 -3.32 3.53
C GLU A 6 -17.64 -3.91 4.17
N ASP A 7 -16.77 -4.52 3.37
CA ASP A 7 -15.48 -5.09 3.79
C ASP A 7 -14.29 -4.15 3.50
N ASP A 8 -14.49 -3.09 2.72
CA ASP A 8 -13.47 -2.09 2.40
C ASP A 8 -13.29 -1.12 3.57
N ALA A 9 -12.18 -1.27 4.31
CA ALA A 9 -11.92 -0.47 5.50
C ALA A 9 -11.88 1.04 5.23
N ALA A 10 -11.41 1.47 4.05
CA ALA A 10 -11.39 2.89 3.71
C ALA A 10 -12.82 3.40 3.46
N HIS A 11 -13.66 2.62 2.78
CA HIS A 11 -15.06 2.97 2.57
C HIS A 11 -15.84 3.01 3.88
N VAL A 12 -15.70 1.99 4.74
CA VAL A 12 -16.41 1.92 6.03
C VAL A 12 -16.09 3.14 6.92
N ILE A 13 -14.84 3.59 6.92
CA ILE A 13 -14.38 4.69 7.77
C ILE A 13 -14.70 6.06 7.14
N LEU A 14 -14.34 6.26 5.86
CA LEU A 14 -14.41 7.58 5.20
C LEU A 14 -15.73 7.82 4.47
N ARG A 15 -16.47 6.76 4.16
CA ARG A 15 -17.77 6.77 3.46
C ARG A 15 -17.71 7.39 2.05
N GLY A 16 -18.87 7.51 1.42
CA GLY A 16 -19.00 8.13 0.10
C GLY A 16 -18.32 7.30 -0.98
N THR A 17 -17.49 7.95 -1.81
CA THR A 17 -16.76 7.32 -2.93
C THR A 17 -15.37 6.83 -2.54
N TRP A 18 -14.95 7.01 -1.29
CA TRP A 18 -13.67 6.53 -0.80
C TRP A 18 -13.64 5.01 -0.73
N ARG A 19 -12.51 4.44 -1.13
CA ARG A 19 -12.23 3.01 -1.06
C ARG A 19 -10.73 2.74 -1.03
N MET A 20 -10.35 1.50 -0.74
CA MET A 20 -8.99 1.02 -0.93
C MET A 20 -8.64 1.00 -2.43
N PRO A 21 -7.36 1.23 -2.78
CA PRO A 21 -6.87 1.11 -4.15
C PRO A 21 -6.94 -0.34 -4.62
N THR A 22 -7.20 -0.54 -5.91
CA THR A 22 -7.13 -1.87 -6.55
C THR A 22 -5.70 -2.17 -7.02
N ASP A 23 -5.44 -3.43 -7.34
CA ASP A 23 -4.18 -3.85 -7.96
C ASP A 23 -3.94 -3.17 -9.31
N ASP A 24 -5.00 -2.99 -10.11
CA ASP A 24 -4.91 -2.31 -11.40
C ASP A 24 -4.50 -0.83 -11.25
N GLU A 25 -5.02 -0.13 -10.23
CA GLU A 25 -4.61 1.26 -9.94
C GLU A 25 -3.17 1.34 -9.44
N TRP A 26 -2.73 0.34 -8.67
CA TRP A 26 -1.33 0.22 -8.28
C TRP A 26 -0.40 -0.02 -9.49
N VAL A 27 -0.85 -0.84 -10.45
CA VAL A 27 -0.14 -1.09 -11.72
C VAL A 27 -0.12 0.16 -12.60
N GLU A 28 -1.23 0.89 -12.68
CA GLU A 28 -1.32 2.17 -13.39
C GLU A 28 -0.34 3.19 -12.79
N LEU A 29 -0.36 3.37 -11.46
CA LEU A 29 0.54 4.25 -10.75
C LEU A 29 2.00 3.91 -11.07
N LYS A 30 2.35 2.62 -11.03
CA LYS A 30 3.71 2.14 -11.36
C LYS A 30 4.10 2.45 -12.80
N SER A 31 3.19 2.29 -13.74
CA SER A 31 3.43 2.52 -15.17
C SER A 31 3.64 4.01 -15.47
N ASN A 32 2.80 4.86 -14.87
CA ASN A 32 2.70 6.28 -15.21
C ASN A 32 3.52 7.22 -14.31
N CYS A 33 4.20 6.70 -13.28
CA CYS A 33 5.01 7.50 -12.37
C CYS A 33 6.47 7.05 -12.28
N THR A 34 7.34 7.95 -11.81
CA THR A 34 8.68 7.64 -11.32
C THR A 34 8.66 7.53 -9.79
N PHE A 35 9.60 6.75 -9.26
CA PHE A 35 9.65 6.37 -7.86
C PHE A 35 11.05 6.69 -7.34
N GLU A 36 11.12 7.52 -6.31
CA GLU A 36 12.38 7.93 -5.67
C GLU A 36 12.26 7.75 -4.15
N TRP A 37 13.13 6.91 -3.60
CA TRP A 37 13.20 6.77 -2.15
C TRP A 37 13.80 8.01 -1.52
N SER A 38 13.13 8.59 -0.53
CA SER A 38 13.54 9.84 0.09
C SER A 38 13.11 9.90 1.56
N SER A 39 13.52 10.96 2.24
CA SER A 39 13.05 11.30 3.58
C SER A 39 12.39 12.68 3.54
N GLU A 40 11.12 12.74 3.89
CA GLU A 40 10.32 13.97 3.93
C GLU A 40 9.89 14.26 5.35
N ASN A 41 10.24 15.45 5.87
CA ASN A 41 9.96 15.84 7.26
C ASN A 41 10.44 14.80 8.30
N GLY A 42 11.59 14.17 8.04
CA GLY A 42 12.18 13.16 8.92
C GLY A 42 11.57 11.76 8.81
N VAL A 43 10.65 11.53 7.87
CA VAL A 43 10.02 10.24 7.63
C VAL A 43 10.52 9.67 6.31
N ALA A 44 11.15 8.49 6.36
CA ALA A 44 11.55 7.75 5.17
C ALA A 44 10.33 7.25 4.38
N GLY A 45 10.45 7.14 3.06
CA GLY A 45 9.37 6.64 2.22
C GLY A 45 9.64 6.83 0.74
N MET A 46 8.58 6.66 -0.05
CA MET A 46 8.63 6.71 -1.51
C MET A 46 7.95 7.98 -2.03
N ARG A 47 8.73 8.85 -2.67
CA ARG A 47 8.18 9.95 -3.48
C ARG A 47 7.82 9.40 -4.85
N VAL A 48 6.56 9.63 -5.25
CA VAL A 48 6.00 9.17 -6.52
C VAL A 48 5.62 10.38 -7.35
N THR A 49 6.23 10.51 -8.53
CA THR A 49 6.05 11.68 -9.40
C THR A 49 5.44 11.26 -10.73
N SER A 50 4.35 11.91 -11.13
CA SER A 50 3.69 11.64 -12.40
C SER A 50 4.57 11.99 -13.59
N LYS A 51 4.69 11.07 -14.56
CA LYS A 51 5.33 11.34 -15.85
C LYS A 51 4.48 12.23 -16.76
N ILE A 52 3.20 12.42 -16.44
CA ILE A 52 2.23 13.13 -17.28
C ILE A 52 2.17 14.61 -16.91
N ASN A 53 2.04 14.93 -15.62
CA ASN A 53 1.85 16.31 -15.14
C ASN A 53 2.93 16.80 -14.17
N GLY A 54 3.92 15.96 -13.80
CA GLY A 54 5.00 16.33 -12.88
C GLY A 54 4.59 16.48 -11.42
N ASN A 55 3.30 16.31 -11.07
CA ASN A 55 2.86 16.36 -9.68
C ASN A 55 3.39 15.16 -8.91
N SER A 56 3.66 15.35 -7.62
CA SER A 56 4.18 14.29 -6.75
C SER A 56 3.35 14.11 -5.49
N ILE A 57 3.33 12.87 -5.01
CA ILE A 57 2.78 12.46 -3.72
C ILE A 57 3.82 11.62 -2.98
N PHE A 58 3.73 11.57 -1.66
CA PHE A 58 4.65 10.82 -0.82
C PHE A 58 3.93 9.65 -0.12
N PHE A 59 4.55 8.48 -0.15
CA PHE A 59 4.11 7.26 0.54
C PHE A 59 5.10 6.94 1.67
N PRO A 60 4.77 7.28 2.93
CA PRO A 60 5.63 6.99 4.06
C PRO A 60 5.94 5.49 4.21
N ALA A 61 7.16 5.16 4.59
CA ALA A 61 7.53 3.85 5.10
C ALA A 61 7.05 3.70 6.54
N ALA A 62 5.73 3.77 6.74
CA ALA A 62 5.09 3.82 8.06
C ALA A 62 5.18 2.50 8.86
N GLY A 63 5.84 1.48 8.31
CA GLY A 63 5.90 0.15 8.90
C GLY A 63 4.58 -0.61 8.79
N GLY A 64 4.47 -1.68 9.57
CA GLY A 64 3.28 -2.50 9.67
C GLY A 64 3.23 -3.25 10.99
N ILE A 65 2.06 -3.78 11.33
CA ILE A 65 1.85 -4.61 12.52
C ILE A 65 1.81 -6.08 12.11
N ASP A 66 2.47 -6.96 12.86
CA ASP A 66 2.34 -8.41 12.71
C ASP A 66 1.88 -9.01 14.05
N GLY A 67 0.64 -9.51 14.09
CA GLY A 67 0.02 -10.01 15.32
C GLY A 67 -0.35 -8.91 16.32
N THR A 68 -0.13 -9.16 17.61
CA THR A 68 -0.57 -8.29 18.72
C THR A 68 0.51 -7.35 19.25
N THR A 69 1.73 -7.41 18.69
CA THR A 69 2.84 -6.57 19.15
C THR A 69 3.09 -5.46 18.13
N PRO A 70 2.78 -4.18 18.47
CA PRO A 70 3.26 -3.04 17.71
C PRO A 70 4.80 -3.11 17.67
N GLY A 71 5.38 -3.22 16.47
CA GLY A 71 6.84 -3.30 16.34
C GLY A 71 7.46 -4.70 16.33
N TYR A 72 6.83 -5.70 15.69
CA TYR A 72 7.59 -6.78 15.04
C TYR A 72 8.40 -6.22 13.84
N SER A 73 9.31 -5.29 14.17
CA SER A 73 10.26 -4.59 13.33
C SER A 73 11.66 -4.93 13.84
N GLN A 74 11.96 -6.23 13.88
CA GLN A 74 13.35 -6.69 13.81
C GLN A 74 13.49 -7.43 12.48
N GLY A 75 13.56 -6.67 11.38
CA GLY A 75 14.11 -7.15 10.12
C GLY A 75 13.27 -6.93 8.86
N TYR A 76 11.93 -6.83 8.95
CA TYR A 76 11.06 -6.74 7.76
C TYR A 76 10.46 -5.34 7.50
N TYR A 77 10.33 -4.48 8.52
CA TYR A 77 9.58 -3.21 8.44
C TYR A 77 10.32 -2.03 9.08
N ASN A 78 11.65 -2.02 9.04
CA ASN A 78 12.51 -1.03 9.70
C ASN A 78 12.52 0.35 9.00
N GLY A 79 11.42 0.76 8.39
CA GLY A 79 11.36 2.00 7.61
C GLY A 79 12.06 1.92 6.26
N ASP A 80 12.47 0.74 5.80
CA ASP A 80 13.10 0.50 4.48
C ASP A 80 12.10 0.10 3.38
N MET A 81 10.83 -0.10 3.76
CA MET A 81 9.75 -0.47 2.85
C MET A 81 8.47 0.28 3.18
N ALA A 82 7.81 0.77 2.14
CA ALA A 82 6.47 1.31 2.18
C ALA A 82 5.51 0.22 1.67
N LEU A 83 4.60 -0.23 2.53
CA LEU A 83 3.70 -1.35 2.29
C LEU A 83 2.25 -0.89 2.42
N TYR A 84 1.44 -1.21 1.41
CA TYR A 84 0.06 -0.75 1.37
C TYR A 84 -0.89 -1.86 0.92
N TRP A 85 -2.05 -1.96 1.55
CA TRP A 85 -3.07 -2.92 1.14
C TRP A 85 -3.77 -2.53 -0.17
N SER A 86 -4.25 -3.55 -0.89
CA SER A 86 -5.14 -3.44 -2.05
C SER A 86 -6.49 -4.09 -1.72
N SER A 87 -7.59 -3.58 -2.30
CA SER A 87 -8.90 -4.25 -2.25
C SER A 87 -8.99 -5.45 -3.19
N SER A 88 -8.02 -5.67 -4.07
CA SER A 88 -8.04 -6.82 -4.96
C SER A 88 -7.80 -8.11 -4.17
N THR A 89 -8.69 -9.08 -4.37
CA THR A 89 -8.58 -10.39 -3.71
C THR A 89 -7.42 -11.18 -4.31
N ASP A 90 -6.71 -11.94 -3.46
CA ASP A 90 -5.81 -12.96 -3.98
C ASP A 90 -6.65 -14.08 -4.62
N VAL A 91 -6.16 -14.65 -5.73
CA VAL A 91 -6.85 -15.73 -6.46
C VAL A 91 -6.30 -17.11 -6.08
N SER A 92 -5.34 -17.15 -5.15
CA SER A 92 -4.85 -18.40 -4.60
C SER A 92 -5.89 -18.98 -3.62
N ASP A 93 -5.94 -20.31 -3.51
CA ASP A 93 -6.76 -21.02 -2.53
C ASP A 93 -6.25 -20.84 -1.08
N GLU A 94 -5.35 -19.88 -0.83
CA GLU A 94 -4.83 -19.58 0.49
C GLU A 94 -5.65 -18.46 1.15
N PRO A 95 -6.65 -18.80 2.00
CA PRO A 95 -7.58 -17.81 2.55
C PRO A 95 -6.90 -16.82 3.52
N ASN A 96 -5.66 -17.05 3.89
CA ASN A 96 -4.88 -16.20 4.79
C ASN A 96 -4.04 -15.14 4.05
N ARG A 97 -4.20 -14.97 2.73
CA ARG A 97 -3.45 -14.01 1.92
C ARG A 97 -4.32 -12.91 1.32
N ALA A 98 -3.72 -11.73 1.15
CA ALA A 98 -4.33 -10.56 0.50
C ALA A 98 -3.29 -9.82 -0.35
N ARG A 99 -3.73 -9.07 -1.38
CA ARG A 99 -2.82 -8.31 -2.25
C ARG A 99 -2.38 -7.01 -1.61
N SER A 100 -1.11 -6.67 -1.83
CA SER A 100 -0.48 -5.45 -1.34
C SER A 100 0.44 -4.84 -2.39
N MET A 101 0.87 -3.60 -2.17
CA MET A 101 1.94 -2.95 -2.91
C MET A 101 3.17 -2.85 -2.00
N THR A 102 4.34 -3.20 -2.52
CA THR A 102 5.63 -3.00 -1.84
C THR A 102 6.47 -2.01 -2.62
N MET A 103 6.95 -0.97 -1.93
CA MET A 103 7.88 0.03 -2.44
C MET A 103 9.10 0.10 -1.53
N SER A 104 10.30 0.08 -2.10
CA SER A 104 11.59 0.22 -1.44
C SER A 104 12.60 0.82 -2.42
N VAL A 105 13.81 1.13 -1.95
CA VAL A 105 14.93 1.60 -2.80
C VAL A 105 15.19 0.67 -3.99
N SER A 106 15.02 -0.64 -3.81
CA SER A 106 15.37 -1.65 -4.81
C SER A 106 14.15 -2.26 -5.54
N MET A 107 12.93 -1.99 -5.07
CA MET A 107 11.76 -2.73 -5.52
C MET A 107 10.49 -1.88 -5.46
N THR A 108 9.73 -1.86 -6.54
CA THR A 108 8.36 -1.34 -6.57
C THR A 108 7.49 -2.33 -7.32
N ARG A 109 6.63 -3.08 -6.63
CA ARG A 109 5.76 -4.08 -7.28
C ARG A 109 4.54 -4.44 -6.45
N PRO A 110 3.44 -4.85 -7.11
CA PRO A 110 2.42 -5.65 -6.48
C PRO A 110 3.02 -6.87 -5.78
N ASN A 111 2.42 -7.26 -4.67
CA ASN A 111 2.85 -8.33 -3.80
C ASN A 111 1.64 -9.01 -3.16
N VAL A 112 1.88 -10.12 -2.47
CA VAL A 112 0.88 -10.80 -1.66
C VAL A 112 1.42 -10.91 -0.25
N SER A 113 0.55 -10.72 0.74
CA SER A 113 0.94 -10.72 2.16
C SER A 113 -0.13 -11.38 3.02
N MET A 114 0.27 -11.85 4.19
CA MET A 114 -0.68 -12.48 5.11
C MET A 114 -1.69 -11.44 5.60
N ARG A 115 -2.98 -11.77 5.51
CA ARG A 115 -4.09 -10.85 5.80
C ARG A 115 -4.17 -10.41 7.27
N ASN A 116 -3.50 -11.13 8.17
CA ASN A 116 -3.41 -10.78 9.59
C ASN A 116 -2.39 -9.65 9.87
N ARG A 117 -1.72 -9.14 8.83
CA ARG A 117 -0.81 -8.00 8.94
C ARG A 117 -1.56 -6.67 8.90
N GLY A 118 -1.18 -5.74 9.76
CA GLY A 118 -1.71 -4.37 9.78
C GLY A 118 -0.87 -3.46 8.89
N PHE A 119 -1.05 -3.51 7.57
CA PHE A 119 -0.45 -2.53 6.66
C PHE A 119 -1.33 -1.29 6.49
N PRO A 120 -0.72 -0.12 6.27
CA PRO A 120 -1.42 1.09 5.87
C PRO A 120 -2.32 0.90 4.63
N ILE A 121 -3.36 1.72 4.55
CA ILE A 121 -4.19 1.91 3.35
C ILE A 121 -3.98 3.34 2.89
N ARG A 122 -3.79 3.55 1.57
CA ARG A 122 -3.83 4.87 0.95
C ARG A 122 -5.14 4.99 0.16
N PRO A 123 -6.21 5.53 0.74
CA PRO A 123 -7.52 5.56 0.10
C PRO A 123 -7.50 6.33 -1.21
N VAL A 124 -8.37 5.92 -2.13
CA VAL A 124 -8.62 6.60 -3.40
C VAL A 124 -10.11 6.96 -3.51
N THR A 125 -10.41 8.00 -4.28
CA THR A 125 -11.77 8.42 -4.63
C THR A 125 -11.79 8.84 -6.10
N LYS A 126 -12.94 8.65 -6.74
CA LYS A 126 -13.25 9.28 -8.04
C LYS A 126 -13.75 10.70 -7.83
#